data_AF-B4GLD8-F1
#
_entry.id   AF-B4GLD8-F1
#
_cell.length_a   1.000
_cell.length_b   1.000
_cell.length_c   1.000
_cell.angle_alpha   90.00
_cell.angle_beta   90.00
_cell.angle_gamma   90.00
#
_symmetry.space_group_name_H-M   'P 1'
#
loop_
_entity.id
_entity.type
_entity.pdbx_description
1 polymer ?
#
loop_
_entity_poly.entity_id
_entity_poly.type
_entity_poly.pdbx_seq_one_letter_code
_entity_poly.pdbx_strand_id
1 'polypeptide(L)' 'MSEEKAIQLALECLGTVLDIRFEPLHLEVGIVSKAHPEFRMLDEMEIAEQLSNMLRSSQGS' A
#
# COMPACT_ATOMS: atom_id res chain seq x y z
N MET A 1 -9.11 11.15 4.36
CA MET A 1 -8.53 9.90 3.82
C MET A 1 -7.78 9.22 4.96
N SER A 2 -8.00 7.93 5.21
CA SER A 2 -7.19 7.17 6.18
C SER A 2 -5.79 6.90 5.61
N GLU A 3 -4.81 6.66 6.48
CA GLU A 3 -3.46 6.25 6.07
C GLU A 3 -3.50 4.99 5.20
N GLU A 4 -4.28 3.98 5.63
CA GLU A 4 -4.52 2.76 4.86
C GLU A 4 -5.01 3.05 3.43
N LYS A 5 -6.06 3.89 3.29
CA LYS A 5 -6.60 4.21 1.97
C LYS A 5 -5.62 5.01 1.11
N ALA A 6 -4.78 5.83 1.73
CA ALA A 6 -3.71 6.57 1.07
C ALA A 6 -2.66 5.63 0.47
N ILE A 7 -2.21 4.66 1.26
CA ILE A 7 -1.24 3.65 0.85
C ILE A 7 -1.80 2.84 -0.31
N GLN A 8 -3.03 2.33 -0.18
CA GLN A 8 -3.66 1.52 -1.22
C GLN A 8 -3.83 2.28 -2.54
N LEU A 9 -4.24 3.55 -2.48
CA LEU A 9 -4.36 4.38 -3.67
C LEU A 9 -3.01 4.63 -4.36
N ALA A 10 -1.95 4.83 -3.58
CA ALA A 10 -0.60 4.99 -4.12
C ALA A 10 -0.11 3.71 -4.82
N LEU A 11 -0.34 2.55 -4.20
CA LEU A 11 0.00 1.24 -4.78
C LEU A 11 -0.80 0.95 -6.05
N GLU A 12 -2.11 1.23 -6.05
CA GLU A 12 -2.97 1.08 -7.22
C GLU A 12 -2.51 1.98 -8.37
N CYS A 13 -2.28 3.26 -8.09
CA CYS A 13 -1.77 4.23 -9.06
C CYS A 13 -0.46 3.75 -9.70
N LEU A 14 0.51 3.33 -8.88
CA LEU A 14 1.79 2.85 -9.37
C LEU A 14 1.64 1.57 -10.20
N GLY A 15 0.82 0.62 -9.75
CA GLY A 15 0.56 -0.63 -10.46
C GLY A 15 -0.12 -0.40 -11.81
N THR A 16 -1.08 0.53 -11.90
CA THR A 16 -1.71 0.92 -13.16
C THR A 16 -0.73 1.58 -14.12
N VAL A 17 0.15 2.45 -13.63
CA VAL A 17 1.14 3.16 -14.48
C VAL A 17 2.17 2.18 -15.05
N LEU A 18 2.56 1.18 -14.26
CA LEU A 18 3.57 0.19 -14.65
C LEU A 18 2.99 -1.05 -15.34
N ASP A 19 1.66 -1.21 -15.34
CA ASP A 19 0.94 -2.41 -15.80
C ASP A 19 1.46 -3.69 -15.12
N ILE A 20 1.69 -3.64 -13.80
CA ILE A 20 2.16 -4.77 -13.00
C ILE A 20 1.33 -4.99 -11.74
N ARG A 21 1.36 -6.23 -11.24
CA ARG A 21 0.98 -6.59 -9.88
C ARG A 21 2.25 -6.70 -9.03
N PHE A 22 2.22 -6.12 -7.84
CA PHE A 22 3.35 -6.21 -6.93
C PHE A 22 3.31 -7.47 -6.08
N GLU A 23 4.49 -8.01 -5.80
CA GLU A 23 4.72 -8.94 -4.69
C GLU A 23 5.30 -8.15 -3.51
N PRO A 24 4.97 -8.50 -2.25
CA PRO A 24 5.43 -7.75 -1.07
C PRO A 24 6.94 -7.56 -1.02
N LEU A 25 7.70 -8.59 -1.36
CA LEU A 25 9.18 -8.62 -1.36
C LEU A 25 9.83 -7.65 -2.35
N HIS A 26 9.09 -7.15 -3.34
CA HIS A 26 9.60 -6.25 -4.38
C HIS A 26 9.14 -4.80 -4.19
N LEU A 27 8.50 -4.49 -3.06
CA LEU A 27 8.01 -3.15 -2.73
C LEU A 27 8.72 -2.62 -1.49
N GLU A 28 9.10 -1.34 -1.54
CA GLU A 28 9.56 -0.58 -0.38
C GLU A 28 8.61 0.58 -0.15
N VAL A 29 7.99 0.64 1.04
CA VAL A 29 7.00 1.68 1.38
C VAL A 29 7.43 2.43 2.62
N GLY A 30 7.64 3.74 2.47
CA GLY A 30 7.93 4.66 3.56
C GLY A 30 6.74 5.57 3.84
N ILE A 31 6.39 5.72 5.11
CA ILE A 31 5.28 6.56 5.57
C ILE A 31 5.76 7.63 6.55
N VAL A 32 5.12 8.79 6.48
CA VAL A 32 5.21 9.85 7.48
C VAL A 32 3.87 10.57 7.50
N SER A 33 3.36 10.89 8.69
CA SER A 33 2.06 11.55 8.83
C SER A 33 2.10 12.63 9.90
N LYS A 34 1.05 13.46 9.98
CA LYS A 34 0.97 14.48 11.03
C LYS A 34 0.82 13.86 12.44
N ALA A 35 0.23 12.66 12.52
CA ALA A 35 0.06 11.93 13.77
C ALA A 35 1.36 11.22 14.18
N HIS A 36 2.11 10.72 13.19
CA HIS A 36 3.41 10.08 13.37
C HIS A 36 4.44 10.81 12.48
N PRO A 37 5.05 11.91 12.98
CA PRO A 37 5.94 12.78 12.21
C PRO A 37 7.32 12.16 11.95
N GLU A 38 7.56 10.96 12.46
CA GLU A 38 8.76 10.18 12.24
C GLU A 38 8.57 9.31 11.00
N PHE A 39 9.56 9.33 10.10
CA PHE A 39 9.55 8.45 8.94
C PHE A 39 9.67 6.99 9.38
N ARG A 40 8.80 6.14 8.85
CA ARG A 40 8.79 4.70 9.13
C ARG A 40 8.71 3.91 7.83
N MET A 41 9.52 2.86 7.71
CA MET A 41 9.36 1.85 6.67
C MET A 41 8.31 0.83 7.11
N LEU A 42 7.42 0.45 6.19
CA LEU A 42 6.59 -0.73 6.37
C LEU A 42 7.43 -1.97 6.17
N ASP A 43 7.20 -2.99 6.99
CA ASP A 43 7.77 -4.30 6.78
C ASP A 43 7.01 -5.10 5.70
N GLU A 44 7.56 -6.26 5.33
CA GLU A 44 6.98 -7.13 4.31
C GLU A 44 5.56 -7.61 4.68
N MET A 45 5.30 -7.88 5.96
CA MET A 45 4.00 -8.35 6.43
C MET A 45 2.95 -7.25 6.33
N GLU A 46 3.31 -6.03 6.72
CA GLU A 46 2.45 -4.84 6.60
C GLU A 46 2.10 -4.56 5.13
N ILE A 47 3.08 -4.68 4.22
CA ILE A 47 2.85 -4.52 2.78
C ILE A 47 1.93 -5.64 2.25
N ALA A 48 2.18 -6.88 2.65
CA ALA A 48 1.35 -8.02 2.25
C ALA A 48 -0.11 -7.86 2.69
N GLU A 49 -0.33 -7.34 3.90
CA GLU A 49 -1.67 -7.02 4.39
C GLU A 49 -2.35 -5.98 3.50
N GLN A 50 -1.68 -4.87 3.17
CA GLN A 50 -2.25 -3.84 2.30
C GLN A 50 -2.64 -4.40 0.92
N LEU A 51 -1.78 -5.19 0.29
CA LEU A 51 -2.07 -5.83 -1.00
C LEU A 51 -3.25 -6.81 -0.90
N SER A 52 -3.32 -7.59 0.18
CA SER A 52 -4.44 -8.50 0.43
C SER A 52 -5.75 -7.74 0.66
N ASN A 53 -5.71 -6.61 1.37
CA ASN A 53 -6.88 -5.74 1.59
C ASN A 53 -7.42 -5.16 0.27
N MET A 54 -6.53 -4.77 -0.64
CA MET A 54 -6.89 -4.27 -1.98
C MET A 54 -7.57 -5.32 -2.85
N LEU A 55 -7.12 -6.58 -2.80
CA LEU A 55 -7.76 -7.68 -3.54
C LEU A 55 -9.17 -7.94 -3.02
N ARG A 56 -9.39 -7.84 -1.70
CA ARG A 56 -10.72 -8.03 -1.10
C ARG A 56 -11.69 -6.89 -1.43
N SER A 57 -11.21 -5.66 -1.53
CA SER A 57 -12.05 -4.51 -1.90
C SER A 57 -12.44 -4.50 -3.38
N SER A 58 -11.68 -5.17 -4.26
CA SER A 58 -11.96 -5.28 -5.70
C SER A 58 -13.02 -6.35 -6.05
N GLN A 59 -13.29 -7.29 -5.15
CA GLN A 59 -14.21 -8.42 -5.36
C GLN A 59 -15.62 -8.19 -4.79
N GLY A 60 -15.90 -6.98 -4.30
CA GLY A 60 -17.20 -6.55 -3.79
C GLY A 60 -17.66 -5.28 -4.46
N SER A 61 -18.08 -5.36 -5.73
CA SER A 61 -18.87 -4.35 -6.45
C SER A 61 -19.58 -5.00 -7.63
#